data_AF-A0A382RP15-F1
#
_entry.id   AF-A0A382RP15-F1
#
_cell.length_a   1.000
_cell.length_b   1.000
_cell.length_c   1.000
_cell.angle_alpha   90.00
_cell.angle_beta   90.00
_cell.angle_gamma   90.00
#
_symmetry.space_group_name_H-M   'P 1'
#
loop_
_entity.id
_entity.type
_entity.pdbx_description
1 polymer ?
#
loop_
_entity_poly.entity_id
_entity_poly.type
_entity_poly.pdbx_seq_one_letter_code
_entity_poly.pdbx_strand_id
1 'polypeptide(L)'
;MDVRAPVEYSRGSFPGSFNAPLMTDNERHLVGRNFKKNGQLSAIELGNQLVSGKIKNQRINGWLDFINQNPSGVLYCFRGGLRSVIAQQWIFDYSGITYPRVKGGYKAMRRYLIEESNRITNSKNFIVIGGQTGCGKTLLLNKFRNNIDLEGLANHRGSAFGNNVSSQPTQIDFENSLAIE
;
A
#
# COMPACT_ATOMS: atom_id res chain seq x y z
N MET A 1 -4.29 -4.86 5.76
CA MET A 1 -2.97 -5.37 6.20
C MET A 1 -2.06 -5.64 5.01
N ASP A 2 -0.97 -4.88 4.89
CA ASP A 2 0.05 -5.04 3.86
C ASP A 2 1.22 -5.87 4.41
N VAL A 3 1.38 -7.12 3.92
CA VAL A 3 2.47 -8.01 4.36
C VAL A 3 3.71 -7.95 3.46
N ARG A 4 3.80 -6.96 2.57
CA ARG A 4 5.04 -6.67 1.83
C ARG A 4 6.15 -6.22 2.78
N ALA A 5 7.40 -6.31 2.34
CA ALA A 5 8.51 -5.82 3.16
C ALA A 5 8.47 -4.29 3.28
N PRO A 6 9.07 -3.70 4.33
CA PRO A 6 9.05 -2.25 4.56
C PRO A 6 9.52 -1.43 3.35
N VAL A 7 10.56 -1.86 2.63
CA VAL A 7 11.06 -1.18 1.42
C VAL A 7 10.05 -1.17 0.26
N GLU A 8 9.17 -2.15 0.19
CA GLU A 8 8.10 -2.17 -0.82
C GLU A 8 6.96 -1.24 -0.41
N TYR A 9 6.67 -1.14 0.89
CA TYR A 9 5.64 -0.28 1.45
C TYR A 9 6.03 1.21 1.36
N SER A 10 7.27 1.55 1.72
CA SER A 10 7.78 2.93 1.69
C SER A 10 7.90 3.52 0.28
N ARG A 11 7.97 2.66 -0.74
CA ARG A 11 7.91 3.10 -2.15
C ARG A 11 6.51 3.49 -2.60
N GLY A 12 5.48 3.05 -1.89
CA GLY A 12 4.09 3.27 -2.25
C GLY A 12 3.16 2.24 -1.65
N SER A 13 2.08 2.71 -1.05
CA SER A 13 1.06 1.98 -0.33
C SER A 13 -0.33 2.58 -0.61
N PHE A 14 -1.38 1.91 -0.15
CA PHE A 14 -2.73 2.47 -0.27
C PHE A 14 -3.09 3.28 0.98
N PRO A 15 -3.87 4.37 0.86
CA PRO A 15 -4.47 5.03 2.00
C PRO A 15 -5.20 4.03 2.91
N GLY A 16 -5.06 4.18 4.22
CA GLY A 16 -5.66 3.27 5.21
C GLY A 16 -5.01 1.88 5.30
N SER A 17 -3.95 1.60 4.54
CA SER A 17 -3.17 0.37 4.72
C SER A 17 -2.19 0.48 5.90
N PHE A 18 -1.86 -0.67 6.49
CA PHE A 18 -0.90 -0.78 7.59
C PHE A 18 0.13 -1.86 7.24
N ASN A 19 1.42 -1.55 7.35
CA ASN A 19 2.48 -2.49 7.05
C ASN A 19 2.73 -3.44 8.21
N ALA A 20 2.41 -4.72 8.00
CA ALA A 20 2.68 -5.80 8.94
C ALA A 20 3.46 -6.90 8.21
N PRO A 21 4.77 -6.71 7.96
CA PRO A 21 5.52 -7.47 6.98
C PRO A 21 5.62 -8.96 7.32
N LEU A 22 5.43 -9.83 6.31
CA LEU A 22 5.82 -11.25 6.45
C LEU A 22 7.34 -11.41 6.57
N MET A 23 8.11 -10.50 5.96
CA MET A 23 9.56 -10.52 5.94
C MET A 23 10.13 -9.11 6.05
N THR A 24 11.23 -8.95 6.77
CA THR A 24 12.04 -7.71 6.73
C THR A 24 12.69 -7.54 5.36
N ASP A 25 13.28 -6.37 5.10
CA ASP A 25 13.96 -6.11 3.83
C ASP A 25 15.12 -7.06 3.57
N ASN A 26 15.91 -7.36 4.62
CA ASN A 26 17.03 -8.30 4.56
C ASN A 26 16.54 -9.73 4.30
N GLU A 27 15.52 -10.19 5.04
CA GLU A 27 14.94 -11.53 4.84
C GLU A 27 14.37 -11.67 3.43
N ARG A 28 13.61 -10.68 2.96
CA ARG A 28 13.05 -10.65 1.60
C ARG A 28 14.17 -10.73 0.56
N HIS A 29 15.27 -10.03 0.76
CA HIS A 29 16.41 -10.04 -0.15
C HIS A 29 17.08 -11.42 -0.21
N LEU A 30 17.30 -12.05 0.94
CA LEU A 30 17.88 -13.40 1.02
C LEU A 30 16.98 -14.44 0.34
N VAL A 31 15.69 -14.44 0.66
CA VAL A 31 14.69 -15.35 0.07
C VAL A 31 14.57 -15.12 -1.43
N GLY A 32 14.52 -13.86 -1.87
CA GLY A 32 14.45 -13.52 -3.30
C GLY A 32 15.70 -13.95 -4.08
N ARG A 33 16.88 -13.83 -3.47
CA ARG A 33 18.13 -14.33 -4.04
C ARG A 33 18.13 -15.86 -4.13
N ASN A 34 17.69 -16.53 -3.07
CA ASN A 34 17.62 -17.99 -3.04
C ASN A 34 16.63 -18.53 -4.07
N PHE A 35 15.46 -17.90 -4.20
CA PHE A 35 14.46 -18.23 -5.22
C PHE A 35 15.04 -18.20 -6.63
N LYS A 36 15.81 -17.15 -6.97
CA LYS A 36 16.43 -17.02 -8.29
C LYS A 36 17.51 -18.07 -8.56
N LYS A 37 18.23 -18.52 -7.54
CA LYS A 37 19.34 -19.47 -7.69
C LYS A 37 18.89 -20.93 -7.62
N ASN A 38 18.02 -21.23 -6.66
CA ASN A 38 17.73 -22.59 -6.20
C ASN A 38 16.23 -22.94 -6.30
N GLY A 39 15.40 -22.05 -6.86
CA GLY A 39 13.99 -22.31 -7.10
C GLY A 39 13.07 -22.12 -5.90
N GLN A 40 11.79 -22.44 -6.09
CA GLN A 40 10.72 -22.10 -5.16
C GLN A 40 10.78 -22.85 -3.84
N LEU A 41 11.00 -24.17 -3.86
CA LEU A 41 11.02 -25.01 -2.65
C LEU A 41 12.11 -24.55 -1.68
N SER A 42 13.34 -24.37 -2.18
CA SER A 42 14.45 -23.86 -1.38
C SER A 42 14.17 -22.47 -0.79
N ALA A 43 13.49 -21.59 -1.54
CA ALA A 43 13.12 -20.27 -1.03
C ALA A 43 12.07 -20.34 0.11
N ILE A 44 11.15 -21.30 0.05
CA ILE A 44 10.17 -21.55 1.12
C ILE A 44 10.88 -22.08 2.36
N GLU A 45 11.78 -23.05 2.21
CA GLU A 45 12.58 -23.58 3.32
C GLU A 45 13.40 -22.49 4.01
N LEU A 46 14.14 -21.69 3.24
CA LEU A 46 14.89 -20.55 3.78
C LEU A 46 13.97 -19.53 4.46
N GLY A 47 12.80 -19.25 3.87
CA GLY A 47 11.81 -18.37 4.48
C GLY A 47 11.32 -18.87 5.84
N ASN A 48 11.03 -20.17 5.95
CA ASN A 48 10.64 -20.79 7.21
C ASN A 48 11.76 -20.79 8.24
N GLN A 49 13.02 -20.93 7.82
CA GLN A 49 14.18 -20.83 8.72
C GLN A 49 14.35 -19.41 9.26
N LEU A 50 14.31 -18.40 8.38
CA LEU A 50 14.47 -16.99 8.73
C LEU A 50 13.33 -16.47 9.61
N VAL A 51 12.11 -16.97 9.39
CA VAL A 51 10.89 -16.54 10.08
C VAL A 51 10.34 -17.69 10.92
N SER A 52 11.06 -18.00 12.00
CA SER A 52 10.76 -19.11 12.91
C SER A 52 10.70 -18.66 14.38
N GLY A 53 10.24 -19.56 15.24
CA GLY A 53 10.24 -19.39 16.70
C GLY A 53 9.64 -18.05 17.15
N LYS A 54 10.43 -17.29 17.93
CA LYS A 54 9.99 -16.01 18.50
C LYS A 54 9.62 -14.97 17.42
N ILE A 55 10.35 -14.92 16.31
CA ILE A 55 10.09 -13.95 15.23
C ILE A 55 8.74 -14.23 14.58
N LYS A 56 8.47 -15.51 14.28
CA LYS A 56 7.17 -15.94 13.75
C LYS A 56 6.03 -15.58 14.70
N ASN A 57 6.18 -15.89 15.99
CA ASN A 57 5.15 -15.59 16.99
C ASN A 57 4.88 -14.08 17.13
N GLN A 58 5.93 -13.26 17.12
CA GLN A 58 5.78 -11.79 17.14
C GLN A 58 4.99 -11.26 15.94
N ARG A 59 5.26 -11.78 14.73
CA ARG A 59 4.52 -11.40 13.51
C ARG A 59 3.06 -11.82 13.59
N ILE A 60 2.79 -13.05 13.99
CA ILE A 60 1.43 -13.57 14.14
C ILE A 60 0.65 -12.74 15.15
N ASN A 61 1.22 -12.48 16.33
CA ASN A 61 0.56 -11.67 17.35
C ASN A 61 0.21 -10.26 16.83
N GLY A 62 1.16 -9.58 16.17
CA GLY A 62 0.88 -8.27 15.56
C GLY A 62 -0.18 -8.32 14.46
N TRP A 63 -0.28 -9.41 13.70
CA TRP A 63 -1.36 -9.60 12.73
C TRP A 63 -2.71 -9.81 13.40
N LEU A 64 -2.77 -10.60 14.48
CA LEU A 64 -4.01 -10.83 15.22
C LEU A 64 -4.51 -9.55 15.89
N ASP A 65 -3.62 -8.75 16.46
CA ASP A 65 -3.96 -7.42 17.01
C ASP A 65 -4.56 -6.52 15.93
N PHE A 66 -3.94 -6.49 14.74
CA PHE A 66 -4.48 -5.74 13.59
C PHE A 66 -5.88 -6.26 13.19
N ILE A 67 -6.06 -7.57 13.11
CA ILE A 67 -7.33 -8.19 12.69
C ILE A 67 -8.44 -7.89 13.70
N ASN A 68 -8.15 -7.95 14.99
CA ASN A 68 -9.11 -7.63 16.05
C ASN A 68 -9.61 -6.18 15.95
N GLN A 69 -8.72 -5.24 15.58
CA GLN A 69 -9.08 -3.85 15.35
C GLN A 69 -9.75 -3.61 13.99
N ASN A 70 -9.54 -4.51 13.02
CA ASN A 70 -9.99 -4.37 11.64
C ASN A 70 -10.68 -5.64 11.13
N PRO A 71 -11.82 -6.06 11.71
CA PRO A 71 -12.44 -7.35 11.39
C PRO A 71 -12.94 -7.43 9.94
N SER A 72 -13.32 -6.30 9.35
CA SER A 72 -13.77 -6.19 7.94
C SER A 72 -12.63 -5.87 6.96
N GLY A 73 -11.38 -5.89 7.40
CA GLY A 73 -10.23 -5.58 6.55
C GLY A 73 -9.79 -6.77 5.67
N VAL A 74 -8.73 -6.53 4.91
CA VAL A 74 -8.16 -7.50 3.97
C VAL A 74 -6.64 -7.56 4.07
N LEU A 75 -6.08 -8.71 3.73
CA LEU A 75 -4.65 -9.00 3.67
C LEU A 75 -4.17 -9.03 2.21
N TYR A 76 -3.02 -8.41 1.92
CA TYR A 76 -2.39 -8.54 0.61
C TYR A 76 -0.87 -8.53 0.67
N CYS A 77 -0.25 -9.11 -0.35
CA CYS A 77 1.17 -8.93 -0.65
C CYS A 77 1.32 -8.33 -2.05
N PHE A 78 2.54 -8.29 -2.60
CA PHE A 78 2.78 -7.61 -3.88
C PHE A 78 1.95 -8.16 -5.06
N ARG A 79 1.78 -9.48 -5.15
CA ARG A 79 1.06 -10.15 -6.27
C ARG A 79 -0.05 -11.09 -5.82
N GLY A 80 -0.44 -11.08 -4.54
CA GLY A 80 -1.42 -12.02 -3.99
C GLY A 80 -0.97 -13.49 -4.01
N GLY A 81 0.35 -13.73 -4.08
CA GLY A 81 0.94 -15.06 -4.11
C GLY A 81 1.34 -15.58 -2.73
N LEU A 82 2.37 -16.44 -2.70
CA LEU A 82 2.83 -17.22 -1.53
C LEU A 82 2.91 -16.41 -0.24
N ARG A 83 3.46 -15.19 -0.25
CA ARG A 83 3.58 -14.37 0.96
C ARG A 83 2.24 -14.12 1.65
N SER A 84 1.20 -13.81 0.88
CA SER A 84 -0.13 -13.59 1.46
C SER A 84 -0.79 -14.92 1.87
N VAL A 85 -0.54 -16.01 1.14
CA VAL A 85 -1.03 -17.35 1.47
C VAL A 85 -0.42 -17.82 2.80
N ILE A 86 0.89 -17.71 2.97
CA ILE A 86 1.62 -18.11 4.18
C ILE A 86 1.13 -17.31 5.39
N ALA A 87 0.98 -15.99 5.26
CA ALA A 87 0.45 -15.15 6.34
C ALA A 87 -0.96 -15.59 6.73
N GLN A 88 -1.88 -15.78 5.77
CA GLN A 88 -3.23 -16.25 6.04
C GLN A 88 -3.24 -17.63 6.70
N GLN A 89 -2.39 -18.56 6.24
CA GLN A 89 -2.28 -19.89 6.83
C GLN A 89 -1.83 -19.81 8.28
N TRP A 90 -0.78 -19.04 8.57
CA TRP A 90 -0.29 -18.89 9.95
C TRP A 90 -1.30 -18.21 10.88
N ILE A 91 -2.07 -17.25 10.37
CA ILE A 91 -3.19 -16.64 11.10
C ILE A 91 -4.24 -17.72 11.42
N PHE A 92 -4.64 -18.50 10.42
CA PHE A 92 -5.63 -19.55 10.56
C PHE A 92 -5.17 -20.64 11.55
N ASP A 93 -3.93 -21.13 11.41
CA ASP A 93 -3.37 -22.16 12.29
C ASP A 93 -3.35 -21.74 13.76
N TYR A 94 -3.19 -20.44 14.04
CA TYR A 94 -3.09 -19.91 15.40
C TYR A 94 -4.43 -19.48 16.01
N SER A 95 -5.38 -19.03 15.18
CA SER A 95 -6.62 -18.38 15.66
C SER A 95 -7.91 -18.97 15.11
N GLY A 96 -7.85 -19.84 14.11
CA GLY A 96 -9.01 -20.31 13.34
C GLY A 96 -9.58 -19.27 12.38
N ILE A 97 -9.02 -18.05 12.30
CA ILE A 97 -9.55 -16.96 11.47
C ILE A 97 -9.05 -17.08 10.03
N THR A 98 -9.97 -17.17 9.08
CA THR A 98 -9.64 -17.05 7.65
C THR A 98 -9.74 -15.59 7.19
N TYR A 99 -8.70 -14.80 7.45
CA TYR A 99 -8.73 -13.38 7.11
C TYR A 99 -8.68 -13.16 5.58
N PRO A 100 -9.57 -12.35 4.97
CA PRO A 100 -9.71 -12.28 3.52
C PRO A 100 -8.43 -11.80 2.80
N ARG A 101 -8.20 -12.29 1.58
CA ARG A 101 -7.04 -11.89 0.76
C ARG A 101 -7.41 -11.22 -0.54
N VAL A 102 -6.61 -10.22 -0.93
CA VAL A 102 -6.75 -9.57 -2.24
C VAL A 102 -6.10 -10.44 -3.33
N LYS A 103 -6.91 -10.95 -4.25
CA LYS A 103 -6.45 -11.67 -5.44
C LYS A 103 -5.61 -10.73 -6.33
N GLY A 104 -4.41 -11.19 -6.74
CA GLY A 104 -3.47 -10.38 -7.51
C GLY A 104 -2.72 -9.30 -6.70
N GLY A 105 -3.09 -9.10 -5.43
CA GLY A 105 -2.40 -8.24 -4.46
C GLY A 105 -2.26 -6.78 -4.89
N TYR A 106 -1.22 -6.13 -4.36
CA TYR A 106 -0.90 -4.73 -4.64
C TYR A 106 -0.86 -4.40 -6.14
N LYS A 107 -0.22 -5.25 -6.94
CA LYS A 107 -0.07 -5.04 -8.39
C LYS A 107 -1.43 -4.96 -9.09
N ALA A 108 -2.38 -5.83 -8.74
CA ALA A 108 -3.69 -5.83 -9.38
C ALA A 108 -4.51 -4.60 -8.97
N MET A 109 -4.52 -4.26 -7.68
CA MET A 109 -5.20 -3.06 -7.18
C MET A 109 -4.64 -1.79 -7.81
N ARG A 110 -3.31 -1.63 -7.87
CA ARG A 110 -2.69 -0.44 -8.46
C ARG A 110 -2.97 -0.33 -9.96
N ARG A 111 -2.97 -1.47 -10.67
CA ARG A 111 -3.33 -1.47 -12.10
C ARG A 111 -4.78 -1.02 -12.30
N TYR A 112 -5.70 -1.52 -11.47
CA TYR A 112 -7.10 -1.10 -11.51
C TYR A 112 -7.23 0.42 -11.33
N LEU A 113 -6.58 1.00 -10.33
CA LEU A 113 -6.61 2.46 -10.12
C LEU A 113 -6.07 3.23 -11.34
N ILE A 114 -4.97 2.78 -11.95
CA ILE A 114 -4.43 3.43 -13.16
C ILE A 114 -5.41 3.34 -14.33
N GLU A 115 -6.03 2.18 -14.54
CA GLU A 115 -7.02 1.97 -15.59
C GLU A 115 -8.26 2.84 -15.37
N GLU A 116 -8.74 2.95 -14.13
CA GLU A 116 -9.85 3.83 -13.75
C GLU A 116 -9.49 5.31 -13.91
N SER A 117 -8.31 5.75 -13.46
CA SER A 117 -7.85 7.13 -13.70
C SER A 117 -7.90 7.47 -15.18
N ASN A 118 -7.32 6.61 -16.04
CA ASN A 118 -7.33 6.81 -17.49
C ASN A 118 -8.77 6.83 -18.06
N ARG A 119 -9.65 5.97 -17.56
CA ARG A 119 -11.06 5.94 -17.99
C ARG A 119 -11.79 7.23 -17.60
N ILE A 120 -11.59 7.70 -16.36
CA ILE A 120 -12.22 8.92 -15.83
C ILE A 120 -11.71 10.14 -16.58
N THR A 121 -10.39 10.28 -16.77
CA THR A 121 -9.80 11.41 -17.50
C THR A 121 -10.28 11.51 -18.94
N ASN A 122 -10.60 10.38 -19.57
CA ASN A 122 -11.12 10.34 -20.95
C ASN A 122 -12.64 10.47 -21.05
N SER A 123 -13.39 10.34 -19.95
CA SER A 123 -14.86 10.34 -19.96
C SER A 123 -15.51 11.51 -19.23
N LYS A 124 -14.71 12.34 -18.55
CA LYS A 124 -15.17 13.49 -17.76
C LYS A 124 -14.55 14.78 -18.28
N ASN A 125 -15.31 15.86 -18.16
CA ASN A 125 -14.82 17.21 -18.39
C ASN A 125 -14.32 17.79 -17.06
N PHE A 126 -13.07 18.24 -17.05
CA PHE A 126 -12.47 18.91 -15.89
C PHE A 126 -12.44 20.41 -16.12
N ILE A 127 -12.78 21.17 -15.08
CA ILE A 127 -12.65 22.62 -15.06
C ILE A 127 -11.48 22.96 -14.15
N VAL A 128 -10.45 23.59 -14.72
CA VAL A 128 -9.29 24.05 -13.95
C VAL A 128 -9.58 25.44 -13.41
N ILE A 129 -9.52 25.60 -12.09
CA ILE A 129 -9.61 26.90 -11.43
C ILE A 129 -8.23 27.58 -11.51
N GLY A 130 -8.08 28.51 -12.46
CA GLY A 130 -6.87 29.31 -12.64
C GLY A 130 -6.86 30.59 -11.78
N GLY A 131 -5.67 31.20 -11.64
CA GLY A 131 -5.51 32.48 -10.93
C GLY A 131 -4.13 32.64 -10.29
N GLN A 132 -3.81 33.87 -9.89
CA GLN A 132 -2.53 34.22 -9.26
C GLN A 132 -2.28 33.47 -7.94
N THR A 133 -1.03 33.38 -7.52
CA THR A 133 -0.67 32.83 -6.21
C THR A 133 -1.29 33.68 -5.09
N GLY A 134 -1.83 33.03 -4.05
CA GLY A 134 -2.42 33.74 -2.91
C GLY A 134 -3.84 34.28 -3.11
N CYS A 135 -4.49 34.10 -4.27
CA CYS A 135 -5.86 34.59 -4.50
C CYS A 135 -6.98 33.69 -3.93
N GLY A 136 -6.65 32.70 -3.09
CA GLY A 136 -7.65 31.84 -2.44
C GLY A 136 -8.29 30.76 -3.32
N LYS A 137 -7.60 30.28 -4.36
CA LYS A 137 -8.12 29.21 -5.26
C LYS A 137 -8.58 27.97 -4.50
N THR A 138 -7.78 27.47 -3.57
CA THR A 138 -8.11 26.29 -2.75
C THR A 138 -9.35 26.54 -1.88
N LEU A 139 -9.51 27.77 -1.35
CA LEU A 139 -10.71 28.14 -0.58
C LEU A 139 -11.97 28.13 -1.44
N LEU A 140 -11.87 28.52 -2.72
CA LEU A 140 -12.97 28.42 -3.69
C LEU A 140 -13.22 26.97 -4.08
N LEU A 141 -12.17 26.19 -4.37
CA LEU A 141 -12.23 24.79 -4.76
C LEU A 141 -13.00 23.95 -3.72
N ASN A 142 -12.71 24.16 -2.43
CA ASN A 142 -13.34 23.46 -1.32
C ASN A 142 -14.83 23.79 -1.12
N LYS A 143 -15.39 24.77 -1.85
CA LYS A 143 -16.84 25.03 -1.86
C LYS A 143 -17.62 24.08 -2.77
N PHE A 144 -16.94 23.38 -3.68
CA PHE A 144 -17.57 22.44 -4.60
C PHE A 144 -17.55 21.02 -4.05
N ARG A 145 -18.64 20.26 -4.21
CA ARG A 145 -18.70 18.86 -3.74
C ARG A 145 -17.82 17.90 -4.56
N ASN A 146 -17.73 18.12 -5.86
CA ASN A 146 -16.95 17.28 -6.78
C ASN A 146 -15.69 18.04 -7.17
N ASN A 147 -14.76 18.15 -6.24
CA ASN A 147 -13.51 18.88 -6.41
C ASN A 147 -12.32 17.92 -6.23
N ILE A 148 -11.18 18.26 -6.82
CA ILE A 148 -9.93 17.53 -6.64
C ILE A 148 -8.86 18.55 -6.30
N ASP A 149 -8.35 18.51 -5.06
CA ASP A 149 -7.24 19.34 -4.61
C ASP A 149 -5.90 18.65 -4.88
N LEU A 150 -5.36 18.84 -6.08
CA LEU A 150 -4.06 18.28 -6.47
C LEU A 150 -2.90 18.79 -5.60
N GLU A 151 -2.97 20.04 -5.13
CA GLU A 151 -1.93 20.62 -4.28
C GLU A 151 -1.97 20.00 -2.88
N GLY A 152 -3.17 19.82 -2.34
CA GLY A 152 -3.41 19.08 -1.10
C GLY A 152 -2.93 17.63 -1.18
N LEU A 153 -3.29 16.92 -2.25
CA LEU A 153 -2.84 15.53 -2.48
C LEU A 153 -1.32 15.42 -2.62
N ALA A 154 -0.66 16.41 -3.23
CA ALA A 154 0.79 16.45 -3.37
C ALA A 154 1.51 16.94 -2.11
N ASN A 155 0.79 17.36 -1.06
CA ASN A 155 1.35 18.04 0.10
C ASN A 155 2.31 19.18 -0.32
N HIS A 156 1.88 19.98 -1.29
CA HIS A 156 2.66 21.06 -1.88
C HIS A 156 2.08 22.43 -1.49
N ARG A 157 2.84 23.52 -1.62
CA ARG A 157 2.33 24.90 -1.38
C ARG A 157 2.45 25.80 -2.61
N GLY A 158 2.68 25.22 -3.78
CA GLY A 158 2.96 25.98 -4.99
C GLY A 158 4.40 26.50 -5.02
N SER A 159 4.90 26.80 -6.22
CA SER A 159 6.31 27.15 -6.48
C SER A 159 6.80 28.38 -5.70
N ALA A 160 5.90 29.29 -5.33
CA ALA A 160 6.24 30.51 -4.63
C ALA A 160 6.47 30.35 -3.12
N PHE A 161 5.93 29.28 -2.51
CA PHE A 161 5.93 29.10 -1.05
C PHE A 161 6.82 27.96 -0.57
N GLY A 162 7.49 27.25 -1.48
CA GLY A 162 8.45 26.20 -1.17
C GLY A 162 7.80 24.94 -0.57
N ASN A 163 8.61 24.16 0.14
CA ASN A 163 8.19 22.86 0.70
C ASN A 163 7.39 23.02 1.99
N ASN A 164 6.47 22.07 2.23
CA ASN A 164 5.87 21.86 3.54
C ASN A 164 6.90 21.32 4.56
N VAL A 165 6.55 21.43 5.84
CA VAL A 165 7.31 20.79 6.94
C VAL A 165 7.31 19.27 6.78
N SER A 166 6.17 18.71 6.34
CA SER A 166 6.04 17.31 5.94
C SER A 166 6.53 17.10 4.51
N SER A 167 7.11 15.93 4.25
CA SER A 167 7.55 15.54 2.90
C SER A 167 6.36 15.35 1.95
N GLN A 168 6.59 15.59 0.66
CA GLN A 168 5.64 15.18 -0.38
C GLN A 168 5.47 13.65 -0.37
N PRO A 169 4.28 13.14 -0.74
CA PRO A 169 4.10 11.71 -0.91
C PRO A 169 5.01 11.17 -2.02
N THR A 170 5.23 9.86 -2.02
CA THR A 170 5.85 9.23 -3.19
C THR A 170 4.94 9.39 -4.40
N GLN A 171 5.51 9.34 -5.61
CA GLN A 171 4.71 9.37 -6.85
C GLN A 171 3.59 8.31 -6.83
N ILE A 172 3.88 7.12 -6.29
CA ILE A 172 2.91 6.03 -6.21
C ILE A 172 1.80 6.35 -5.20
N ASP A 173 2.12 6.91 -4.04
CA ASP A 173 1.10 7.29 -3.04
C ASP A 173 0.22 8.43 -3.56
N PHE A 174 0.81 9.41 -4.27
CA PHE A 174 0.08 10.49 -4.93
C PHE A 174 -0.91 9.94 -5.96
N GLU A 175 -0.44 9.10 -6.89
CA GLU A 175 -1.28 8.48 -7.92
C GLU A 175 -2.39 7.62 -7.32
N ASN A 176 -2.08 6.84 -6.28
CA ASN A 176 -3.08 6.02 -5.59
C ASN A 176 -4.15 6.89 -4.93
N SER A 177 -3.75 7.95 -4.24
CA SER A 177 -4.69 8.86 -3.54
C SER A 177 -5.56 9.62 -4.55
N LEU A 178 -4.95 10.14 -5.62
CA LEU A 178 -5.66 10.81 -6.70
C LEU A 178 -6.69 9.92 -7.40
N ALA A 179 -6.40 8.63 -7.58
CA ALA A 179 -7.33 7.71 -8.21
C ALA A 179 -8.51 7.28 -7.31
N ILE A 180 -8.39 7.50 -5.99
CA ILE A 180 -9.41 7.12 -5.00
C ILE A 180 -10.41 8.26 -4.75
N GLU A 181 -9.99 9.51 -4.90
CA GLU A 181 -10.85 10.71 -4.90
C GLU A 181 -11.83 10.72 -6.09
#